data_AF-A0A349SUE0-F1
#
_entry.id   AF-A0A349SUE0-F1
#
_cell.length_a   1.000
_cell.length_b   1.000
_cell.length_c   1.000
_cell.angle_alpha   90.00
_cell.angle_beta   90.00
_cell.angle_gamma   90.00
#
_symmetry.space_group_name_H-M   'P 1'
#
loop_
_entity.id
_entity.type
_entity.pdbx_description
1 polymer ?
#
loop_
_entity_poly.entity_id
_entity_poly.type
_entity_poly.pdbx_seq_one_letter_code
_entity_poly.pdbx_strand_id
1 'polypeptide(L)'
;MLSRGFSYNRVALGLLLAVGLWVTLLLNLDRTPTAPVLPSTPVVLPEGAAGSVDEAHGAGPAFEAEFEAEFEPVFKSGLERLPASLRGTQPDGALLWDQHNELVITHSIRDLFDYFLAASGEEPLASLTARIRAYIQANLPQPAASQALAVLQDYLAMKTALSAMAAPDYPMQQAMGNTIGDDDLQALRQHMQALITLRNSYLTP
;
A
#
# COMPACT_ATOMS: atom_id res chain seq x y z
N MET A 1 31.27 25.50 39.10
CA MET A 1 31.67 24.19 39.69
C MET A 1 30.37 23.54 40.15
N LEU A 2 29.94 22.33 39.74
CA LEU A 2 30.63 21.14 39.28
C LEU A 2 29.97 20.56 38.02
N SER A 3 30.82 20.15 37.07
CA SER A 3 30.50 19.25 35.97
C SER A 3 30.46 17.80 36.49
N ARG A 4 29.50 17.00 36.07
CA ARG A 4 29.53 15.54 36.18
C ARG A 4 29.20 14.93 34.83
N GLY A 5 30.25 14.46 34.15
CA GLY A 5 30.15 13.64 32.96
C GLY A 5 29.72 12.22 33.32
N PHE A 6 28.87 11.64 32.49
CA PHE A 6 28.61 10.21 32.47
C PHE A 6 29.06 9.65 31.12
N SER A 7 30.01 8.73 31.21
CA SER A 7 30.73 8.07 30.12
C SER A 7 29.85 7.00 29.47
N TYR A 8 29.39 7.23 28.24
CA TYR A 8 28.78 6.19 27.39
C TYR A 8 29.84 5.62 26.46
N ASN A 9 30.65 4.67 26.95
CA ASN A 9 31.63 4.02 26.09
C ASN A 9 31.91 2.58 26.51
N ARG A 10 30.92 1.67 26.43
CA ARG A 10 31.12 0.20 26.63
C ARG A 10 30.18 -0.75 25.87
N VAL A 11 29.31 -0.31 24.95
CA VAL A 11 28.40 -1.25 24.22
C VAL A 11 28.81 -1.46 22.75
N ALA A 12 29.87 -0.80 22.28
CA ALA A 12 30.31 -0.84 20.88
C ALA A 12 31.05 -2.12 20.43
N LEU A 13 30.96 -3.25 21.16
CA LEU A 13 31.80 -4.43 20.88
C LEU A 13 31.06 -5.78 20.89
N GLY A 14 29.82 -5.82 20.40
CA GLY A 14 29.03 -7.07 20.36
C GLY A 14 28.33 -7.39 19.03
N LEU A 15 28.30 -6.48 18.06
CA LEU A 15 27.38 -6.57 16.91
C LEU A 15 28.07 -6.76 15.54
N LEU A 16 29.18 -7.50 15.50
CA LEU A 16 29.89 -7.80 14.23
C LEU A 16 29.86 -9.28 13.80
N LEU A 17 29.17 -10.16 14.54
CA LEU A 17 29.07 -11.60 14.19
C LEU A 17 27.66 -12.07 13.77
N ALA A 18 26.67 -11.19 13.74
CA ALA A 18 25.29 -11.56 13.35
C ALA A 18 25.00 -11.44 11.84
N VAL A 19 25.83 -10.68 11.08
CA VAL A 19 25.55 -10.38 9.66
C VAL A 19 25.88 -11.55 8.74
N GLY A 20 26.94 -12.32 9.04
CA GLY A 20 27.37 -13.43 8.17
C GLY A 20 26.37 -14.58 8.07
N LEU A 21 25.58 -14.80 9.12
CA LEU A 21 24.63 -15.92 9.19
C LEU A 21 23.29 -15.60 8.49
N TRP A 22 22.99 -14.31 8.29
CA TRP A 22 21.79 -13.85 7.57
C TRP A 22 21.94 -14.01 6.05
N VAL A 23 23.14 -13.78 5.51
CA VAL A 23 23.41 -13.86 4.06
C VAL A 23 23.33 -15.30 3.55
N THR A 24 23.76 -16.28 4.35
CA THR A 24 23.63 -17.71 3.98
C THR A 24 22.20 -18.20 3.97
N LEU A 25 21.31 -17.59 4.76
CA LEU A 25 19.89 -17.96 4.78
C LEU A 25 19.11 -17.36 3.60
N LEU A 26 19.61 -16.27 3.01
CA LEU A 26 18.97 -15.58 1.87
C LEU A 26 19.19 -16.29 0.52
N LEU A 27 20.17 -17.20 0.41
CA LEU A 27 20.56 -17.84 -0.86
C LEU A 27 19.92 -19.22 -1.12
N ASN A 28 19.06 -19.73 -0.22
CA ASN A 28 18.49 -21.08 -0.33
C ASN A 28 16.95 -21.12 -0.46
N LEU A 29 16.30 -20.00 -0.77
CA LEU A 29 14.84 -19.94 -0.96
C LEU A 29 14.36 -20.17 -2.41
N ASP A 30 15.27 -20.33 -3.38
CA ASP A 30 14.94 -20.50 -4.81
C ASP A 30 14.55 -21.93 -5.24
N ARG A 31 13.99 -22.75 -4.34
CA ARG A 31 13.40 -24.03 -4.73
C ARG A 31 11.88 -23.96 -4.64
N THR A 32 11.26 -23.50 -5.72
CA THR A 32 9.83 -23.71 -5.93
C THR A 32 9.56 -25.21 -6.12
N PRO A 33 8.67 -25.84 -5.34
CA PRO A 33 8.19 -27.17 -5.66
C PRO A 33 7.36 -27.09 -6.95
N THR A 34 7.78 -27.83 -7.96
CA THR A 34 7.09 -27.98 -9.23
C THR A 34 5.69 -28.54 -8.96
N ALA A 35 4.64 -27.74 -9.20
CA ALA A 35 3.27 -28.21 -9.13
C ALA A 35 3.00 -29.23 -10.26
N PRO A 36 2.28 -30.33 -9.99
CA PRO A 36 1.94 -31.31 -11.02
C PRO A 36 0.94 -30.70 -12.02
N VAL A 37 1.30 -30.73 -13.31
CA VAL A 37 0.40 -30.37 -14.42
C VAL A 37 -0.69 -31.45 -14.53
N LEU A 38 -1.94 -31.07 -14.32
CA LEU A 38 -3.10 -31.93 -14.62
C LEU A 38 -3.34 -31.95 -16.14
N PRO A 39 -3.63 -33.11 -16.76
CA PRO A 39 -3.90 -33.19 -18.19
C PRO A 39 -5.22 -32.51 -18.55
N SER A 40 -5.18 -31.62 -19.54
CA SER A 40 -6.37 -30.98 -20.12
C SER A 40 -7.13 -31.98 -21.00
N THR A 41 -8.29 -32.46 -20.56
CA THR A 41 -9.25 -33.13 -21.45
C THR A 41 -10.01 -32.09 -22.26
N PRO A 42 -10.14 -32.23 -23.60
CA PRO A 42 -10.93 -31.32 -24.42
C PRO A 42 -12.42 -31.50 -24.11
N VAL A 43 -13.10 -30.41 -23.75
CA VAL A 43 -14.55 -30.38 -23.58
C VAL A 43 -15.20 -30.35 -24.97
N VAL A 44 -15.99 -31.38 -25.27
CA VAL A 44 -16.81 -31.48 -26.48
C VAL A 44 -18.05 -30.60 -26.32
N LEU A 45 -18.27 -29.70 -27.28
CA LEU A 45 -19.45 -28.85 -27.43
C LEU A 45 -20.66 -29.66 -27.92
N PRO A 46 -21.86 -29.53 -27.34
CA PRO A 46 -23.08 -29.91 -28.04
C PRO A 46 -23.50 -28.81 -29.03
N GLU A 47 -23.51 -29.21 -30.29
CA GLU A 47 -24.08 -28.52 -31.43
C GLU A 47 -25.62 -28.58 -31.38
N GLY A 48 -26.27 -27.45 -31.65
CA GLY A 48 -27.68 -27.42 -32.07
C GLY A 48 -28.67 -26.82 -31.08
N ALA A 49 -29.05 -25.57 -31.34
CA ALA A 49 -30.44 -25.23 -31.67
C ALA A 49 -30.52 -23.75 -32.05
N ALA A 50 -30.70 -23.50 -33.35
CA ALA A 50 -31.13 -22.22 -33.88
C ALA A 50 -32.56 -21.91 -33.42
N GLY A 51 -32.83 -20.64 -33.11
CA GLY A 51 -34.15 -20.14 -32.76
C GLY A 51 -34.21 -18.61 -32.81
N SER A 52 -34.36 -18.09 -34.03
CA SER A 52 -35.07 -16.85 -34.44
C SER A 52 -34.95 -15.57 -33.60
N VAL A 53 -34.29 -14.59 -34.23
CA VAL A 53 -34.47 -13.13 -34.17
C VAL A 53 -35.92 -12.68 -33.90
N ASP A 54 -36.08 -11.76 -32.94
CA ASP A 54 -37.06 -10.66 -33.04
C ASP A 54 -36.38 -9.36 -32.61
N GLU A 55 -36.34 -8.42 -33.55
CA GLU A 55 -35.83 -7.06 -33.43
C GLU A 55 -36.92 -6.17 -32.81
N ALA A 56 -36.71 -5.71 -31.59
CA ALA A 56 -37.47 -4.59 -31.03
C ALA A 56 -36.51 -3.55 -30.44
N HIS A 57 -36.12 -2.62 -31.32
CA HIS A 57 -36.11 -1.18 -31.08
C HIS A 57 -35.52 -0.69 -29.75
N GLY A 58 -34.26 -0.26 -29.84
CA GLY A 58 -33.89 1.11 -29.54
C GLY A 58 -34.29 1.67 -28.18
N ALA A 59 -33.48 1.39 -27.17
CA ALA A 59 -33.21 2.34 -26.10
C ALA A 59 -31.71 2.27 -25.80
N GLY A 60 -30.98 3.29 -26.26
CA GLY A 60 -29.62 3.57 -25.79
C GLY A 60 -29.61 3.91 -24.29
N PRO A 61 -28.41 4.02 -23.72
CA PRO A 61 -28.13 3.76 -22.31
C PRO A 61 -28.70 4.87 -21.43
N ALA A 62 -29.67 4.52 -20.60
CA ALA A 62 -30.17 5.44 -19.58
C ALA A 62 -30.38 4.76 -18.22
N PHE A 63 -30.19 3.45 -18.10
CA PHE A 63 -30.43 2.74 -16.83
C PHE A 63 -29.14 2.40 -16.06
N GLU A 64 -27.96 2.46 -16.67
CA GLU A 64 -26.68 2.27 -15.95
C GLU A 64 -26.06 3.56 -15.40
N ALA A 65 -26.55 4.75 -15.73
CA ALA A 65 -25.91 6.02 -15.35
C ALA A 65 -26.51 6.70 -14.10
N GLU A 66 -27.63 6.19 -13.58
CA GLU A 66 -28.33 6.78 -12.42
C GLU A 66 -27.99 6.10 -11.09
N PHE A 67 -27.27 4.96 -11.11
CA PHE A 67 -26.82 4.24 -9.91
C PHE A 67 -25.33 4.45 -9.61
N GLU A 68 -24.74 5.55 -10.06
CA GLU A 68 -23.33 5.89 -9.80
C GLU A 68 -23.19 7.28 -9.18
N ALA A 69 -24.24 7.71 -8.47
CA ALA A 69 -24.25 8.87 -7.61
C ALA A 69 -24.31 8.45 -6.13
N GLU A 70 -23.23 8.76 -5.41
CA GLU A 70 -23.29 9.32 -4.05
C GLU A 70 -23.66 8.43 -2.85
N PHE A 71 -23.23 7.17 -2.79
CA PHE A 71 -23.09 6.51 -1.49
C PHE A 71 -21.62 6.27 -1.16
N GLU A 72 -21.00 7.29 -0.55
CA GLU A 72 -19.80 7.07 0.27
C GLU A 72 -20.14 5.93 1.23
N PRO A 73 -19.48 4.76 1.14
CA PRO A 73 -19.84 3.62 1.94
C PRO A 73 -19.63 3.96 3.42
N VAL A 74 -20.73 4.02 4.17
CA VAL A 74 -20.70 4.36 5.60
C VAL A 74 -20.29 3.13 6.39
N PHE A 75 -19.04 3.10 6.82
CA PHE A 75 -18.50 2.09 7.73
C PHE A 75 -18.54 2.59 9.17
N LYS A 76 -18.73 1.68 10.15
CA LYS A 76 -18.72 2.03 11.59
C LYS A 76 -17.37 1.73 12.23
N SER A 77 -16.84 0.55 11.94
CA SER A 77 -15.55 0.05 12.41
C SER A 77 -14.52 -0.06 11.28
N GLY A 78 -14.95 -0.02 10.02
CA GLY A 78 -14.08 -0.24 8.86
C GLY A 78 -13.83 -1.72 8.55
N LEU A 79 -14.18 -2.62 9.47
CA LEU A 79 -13.99 -4.07 9.34
C LEU A 79 -15.24 -4.80 8.84
N GLU A 80 -16.33 -4.09 8.54
CA GLU A 80 -17.56 -4.72 8.06
C GLU A 80 -17.39 -5.24 6.64
N ARG A 81 -17.69 -6.52 6.39
CA ARG A 81 -17.66 -7.10 5.03
C ARG A 81 -16.32 -6.82 4.34
N LEU A 82 -15.22 -7.27 4.95
CA LEU A 82 -13.88 -7.08 4.36
C LEU A 82 -13.77 -7.70 2.95
N PRO A 83 -12.94 -7.09 2.07
CA PRO A 83 -12.53 -7.66 0.79
C PRO A 83 -12.03 -9.10 0.95
N ALA A 84 -12.13 -9.90 -0.12
CA ALA A 84 -11.83 -11.32 -0.04
C ALA A 84 -10.39 -11.59 0.42
N SER A 85 -9.43 -10.78 -0.03
CA SER A 85 -8.02 -10.85 0.42
C SER A 85 -7.81 -10.57 1.90
N LEU A 86 -8.71 -9.81 2.53
CA LEU A 86 -8.64 -9.42 3.94
C LEU A 86 -9.60 -10.22 4.84
N ARG A 87 -10.28 -11.25 4.30
CA ARG A 87 -11.18 -12.06 5.12
C ARG A 87 -10.40 -12.96 6.06
N GLY A 88 -10.78 -12.93 7.33
CA GLY A 88 -10.15 -13.75 8.37
C GLY A 88 -8.79 -13.23 8.84
N THR A 89 -8.38 -12.06 8.39
CA THR A 89 -7.18 -11.36 8.88
C THR A 89 -7.58 -10.25 9.85
N GLN A 90 -6.58 -9.73 10.57
CA GLN A 90 -6.74 -8.59 11.46
C GLN A 90 -5.75 -7.50 11.04
N PRO A 91 -6.08 -6.22 11.23
CA PRO A 91 -5.15 -5.14 10.92
C PRO A 91 -3.89 -5.28 11.79
N ASP A 92 -2.75 -5.42 11.13
CA ASP A 92 -1.45 -5.45 11.78
C ASP A 92 -0.96 -4.00 11.87
N GLY A 93 -1.28 -3.32 12.97
CA GLY A 93 -1.04 -1.89 13.10
C GLY A 93 -1.71 -1.29 14.32
N ALA A 94 -0.98 -1.23 15.44
CA ALA A 94 -1.47 -0.62 16.66
C ALA A 94 -1.63 0.91 16.48
N LEU A 95 -2.83 1.40 16.77
CA LEU A 95 -3.09 2.83 16.96
C LEU A 95 -2.78 3.16 18.43
N LEU A 96 -1.76 3.96 18.64
CA LEU A 96 -1.28 4.32 19.98
C LEU A 96 -1.54 5.80 20.24
N TRP A 97 -1.95 6.11 21.46
CA TRP A 97 -2.06 7.48 21.95
C TRP A 97 -1.42 7.61 23.33
N ASP A 98 -1.01 8.81 23.68
CA ASP A 98 -0.33 9.10 24.93
C ASP A 98 -1.30 9.52 26.05
N GLN A 99 -0.76 9.99 27.19
CA GLN A 99 -1.56 10.42 28.34
C GLN A 99 -2.39 11.68 28.08
N HIS A 100 -2.10 12.44 27.03
CA HIS A 100 -2.81 13.65 26.61
C HIS A 100 -3.82 13.38 25.49
N ASN A 101 -4.05 12.11 25.14
CA ASN A 101 -4.83 11.68 23.97
C ASN A 101 -4.25 12.17 22.63
N GLU A 102 -2.93 12.44 22.60
CA GLU A 102 -2.21 12.74 21.36
C GLU A 102 -1.77 11.45 20.68
N LEU A 103 -1.78 11.46 19.36
CA LEU A 103 -1.35 10.33 18.56
C LEU A 103 0.14 10.09 18.74
N VAL A 104 0.51 8.85 19.08
CA VAL A 104 1.91 8.42 19.06
C VAL A 104 2.20 7.89 17.66
N ILE A 105 2.86 8.72 16.84
CA ILE A 105 3.24 8.35 15.48
C ILE A 105 4.38 7.31 15.54
N THR A 106 4.07 6.10 15.10
CA THR A 106 5.06 5.01 14.94
C THR A 106 4.86 4.34 13.59
N HIS A 107 5.76 3.42 13.21
CA HIS A 107 5.62 2.66 11.96
C HIS A 107 4.28 1.92 11.84
N SER A 108 3.69 1.48 12.96
CA SER A 108 2.48 0.67 12.96
C SER A 108 1.24 1.38 12.39
N ILE A 109 1.21 2.71 12.40
CA ILE A 109 0.10 3.45 11.77
C ILE A 109 0.14 3.31 10.24
N ARG A 110 1.33 3.18 9.67
CA ARG A 110 1.51 2.93 8.25
C ARG A 110 1.13 1.50 7.89
N ASP A 111 1.55 0.54 8.71
CA ASP A 111 1.19 -0.87 8.52
C ASP A 111 -0.33 -1.06 8.49
N LEU A 112 -1.06 -0.34 9.36
CA LEU A 112 -2.51 -0.27 9.33
C LEU A 112 -3.06 0.22 7.99
N PHE A 113 -2.51 1.30 7.44
CA PHE A 113 -2.98 1.83 6.15
C PHE A 113 -2.68 0.86 5.02
N ASP A 114 -1.48 0.28 5.00
CA ASP A 114 -1.06 -0.68 3.99
C ASP A 114 -1.88 -1.96 4.03
N TYR A 115 -2.32 -2.41 5.21
CA TYR A 115 -3.25 -3.52 5.35
C TYR A 115 -4.55 -3.29 4.56
N PHE A 116 -5.22 -2.15 4.74
CA PHE A 116 -6.44 -1.86 4.00
C PHE A 116 -6.17 -1.60 2.51
N LEU A 117 -5.08 -0.90 2.19
CA LEU A 117 -4.71 -0.61 0.81
C LEU A 117 -4.19 -1.84 0.05
N ALA A 118 -3.86 -2.93 0.72
CA ALA A 118 -3.52 -4.20 0.06
C ALA A 118 -4.69 -4.78 -0.75
N ALA A 119 -5.93 -4.43 -0.40
CA ALA A 119 -7.13 -4.78 -1.18
C ALA A 119 -7.40 -3.83 -2.36
N SER A 120 -6.43 -3.01 -2.76
CA SER A 120 -6.52 -2.19 -3.97
C SER A 120 -6.77 -3.07 -5.19
N GLY A 121 -7.84 -2.79 -5.94
CA GLY A 121 -8.28 -3.58 -7.08
C GLY A 121 -9.47 -4.50 -6.80
N GLU A 122 -9.78 -4.79 -5.52
CA GLU A 122 -11.04 -5.41 -5.12
C GLU A 122 -12.11 -4.39 -4.73
N GLU A 123 -11.68 -3.27 -4.14
CA GLU A 123 -12.53 -2.13 -3.81
C GLU A 123 -11.94 -0.82 -4.37
N PRO A 124 -12.79 0.16 -4.68
CA PRO A 124 -12.32 1.48 -5.08
C PRO A 124 -11.58 2.16 -3.92
N LEU A 125 -10.59 3.00 -4.25
CA LEU A 125 -9.78 3.71 -3.26
C LEU A 125 -10.62 4.54 -2.27
N ALA A 126 -11.73 5.12 -2.74
CA ALA A 126 -12.67 5.84 -1.89
C ALA A 126 -13.26 4.95 -0.77
N SER A 127 -13.67 3.72 -1.11
CA SER A 127 -14.19 2.75 -0.14
C SER A 127 -13.11 2.35 0.87
N LEU A 128 -11.90 2.03 0.39
CA LEU A 128 -10.78 1.69 1.27
C LEU A 128 -10.43 2.84 2.21
N THR A 129 -10.43 4.07 1.71
CA THR A 129 -10.18 5.28 2.52
C THR A 129 -11.28 5.49 3.56
N ALA A 130 -12.55 5.28 3.20
CA ALA A 130 -13.67 5.36 4.12
C ALA A 130 -13.58 4.29 5.22
N ARG A 131 -13.13 3.07 4.91
CA ARG A 131 -12.86 2.02 5.90
C ARG A 131 -11.78 2.44 6.89
N ILE A 132 -10.65 2.93 6.39
CA ILE A 132 -9.53 3.38 7.25
C ILE A 132 -10.01 4.51 8.17
N ARG A 133 -10.76 5.49 7.64
CA ARG A 133 -11.32 6.60 8.42
C ARG A 133 -12.24 6.10 9.53
N ALA A 134 -13.15 5.17 9.22
CA ALA A 134 -14.04 4.59 10.22
C ALA A 134 -13.25 3.80 11.30
N TYR A 135 -12.25 3.03 10.89
CA TYR A 135 -11.39 2.30 11.81
C TYR A 135 -10.63 3.24 12.76
N ILE A 136 -10.05 4.32 12.25
CA ILE A 136 -9.39 5.36 13.05
C ILE A 136 -10.37 5.95 14.08
N GLN A 137 -11.56 6.38 13.63
CA GLN A 137 -12.55 7.02 14.50
C GLN A 137 -13.13 6.08 15.56
N ALA A 138 -13.20 4.78 15.28
CA ALA A 138 -13.67 3.78 16.22
C ALA A 138 -12.62 3.41 17.29
N ASN A 139 -11.33 3.58 17.00
CA ASN A 139 -10.24 3.10 17.85
C ASN A 139 -9.42 4.21 18.51
N LEU A 140 -9.55 5.47 18.09
CA LEU A 140 -8.81 6.60 18.66
C LEU A 140 -9.73 7.64 19.31
N PRO A 141 -9.35 8.17 20.49
CA PRO A 141 -9.99 9.35 21.04
C PRO A 141 -9.60 10.61 20.25
N GLN A 142 -10.32 11.71 20.48
CA GLN A 142 -9.86 13.04 20.07
C GLN A 142 -8.82 13.59 21.08
N PRO A 143 -7.77 14.30 20.65
CA PRO A 143 -7.47 14.72 19.27
C PRO A 143 -6.74 13.69 18.39
N ALA A 144 -6.25 12.56 18.93
CA ALA A 144 -5.48 11.55 18.18
C ALA A 144 -6.15 11.08 16.89
N ALA A 145 -7.48 10.90 16.87
CA ALA A 145 -8.21 10.50 15.67
C ALA A 145 -8.06 11.54 14.54
N SER A 146 -8.20 12.84 14.85
CA SER A 146 -8.01 13.90 13.85
C SER A 146 -6.57 13.96 13.34
N GLN A 147 -5.59 13.76 14.24
CA GLN A 147 -4.18 13.69 13.87
C GLN A 147 -3.91 12.49 12.94
N ALA A 148 -4.46 11.32 13.25
CA ALA A 148 -4.30 10.11 12.42
C ALA A 148 -4.92 10.28 11.02
N LEU A 149 -6.03 11.03 10.91
CA LEU A 149 -6.63 11.37 9.63
C LEU A 149 -5.75 12.31 8.79
N ALA A 150 -5.03 13.23 9.41
CA ALA A 150 -4.04 14.06 8.71
C ALA A 150 -2.87 13.20 8.19
N VAL A 151 -2.35 12.29 9.02
CA VAL A 151 -1.29 11.34 8.60
C VAL A 151 -1.77 10.47 7.43
N LEU A 152 -3.03 10.02 7.43
CA LEU A 152 -3.60 9.27 6.30
C LEU A 152 -3.62 10.10 5.00
N GLN A 153 -4.00 11.37 5.07
CA GLN A 153 -4.02 12.26 3.91
C GLN A 153 -2.62 12.41 3.31
N ASP A 154 -1.62 12.68 4.16
CA ASP A 154 -0.22 12.80 3.77
C ASP A 154 0.29 11.49 3.15
N TYR A 155 -0.09 10.36 3.75
CA TYR A 155 0.27 9.04 3.25
C TYR A 155 -0.24 8.76 1.84
N LEU A 156 -1.52 9.06 1.58
CA LEU A 156 -2.14 8.86 0.26
C LEU A 156 -1.56 9.82 -0.78
N ALA A 157 -1.25 11.06 -0.39
CA ALA A 157 -0.57 12.00 -1.27
C ALA A 157 0.83 11.49 -1.66
N MET A 158 1.60 10.96 -0.69
CA MET A 158 2.89 10.34 -0.95
C MET A 158 2.76 9.17 -1.94
N LYS A 159 1.81 8.23 -1.72
CA LYS A 159 1.58 7.10 -2.63
C LYS A 159 1.24 7.56 -4.05
N THR A 160 0.41 8.59 -4.19
CA THR A 160 0.02 9.15 -5.49
C THR A 160 1.22 9.76 -6.21
N ALA A 161 2.05 10.54 -5.50
CA ALA A 161 3.27 11.12 -6.05
C ALA A 161 4.26 10.03 -6.50
N LEU A 162 4.44 8.97 -5.72
CA LEU A 162 5.30 7.83 -6.08
C LEU A 162 4.78 7.09 -7.32
N SER A 163 3.46 6.87 -7.42
CA SER A 163 2.88 6.24 -8.62
C SER A 163 3.04 7.08 -9.88
N ALA A 164 2.94 8.41 -9.76
CA ALA A 164 3.15 9.32 -10.88
C ALA A 164 4.60 9.27 -11.40
N MET A 165 5.58 9.09 -10.49
CA MET A 165 6.99 8.94 -10.84
C MET A 165 7.35 7.58 -11.45
N ALA A 166 6.61 6.52 -11.09
CA ALA A 166 6.81 5.18 -11.61
C ALA A 166 6.10 4.93 -12.95
N ALA A 167 5.27 5.87 -13.41
CA ALA A 167 4.60 5.77 -14.70
C ALA A 167 5.65 5.69 -15.83
N PRO A 168 5.46 4.84 -16.84
CA PRO A 168 6.44 4.61 -17.92
C PRO A 168 6.78 5.89 -18.71
N ASP A 169 5.94 6.92 -18.62
CA ASP A 169 6.14 8.22 -19.26
C ASP A 169 7.10 9.15 -18.47
N TYR A 170 7.55 8.76 -17.27
CA TYR A 170 8.68 9.42 -16.61
C TYR A 170 9.97 9.10 -17.39
N PRO A 171 10.87 10.07 -17.63
CA PRO A 171 12.02 9.95 -18.53
C PRO A 171 13.15 9.04 -17.99
N MET A 172 12.83 7.86 -17.45
CA MET A 172 13.79 6.82 -17.05
C MET A 172 14.14 5.88 -18.22
N GLN A 173 13.29 5.79 -19.25
CA GLN A 173 13.55 4.95 -20.44
C GLN A 173 14.69 5.49 -21.33
N GLN A 174 15.08 6.76 -21.17
CA GLN A 174 16.19 7.34 -21.92
C GLN A 174 17.57 6.92 -21.37
N ALA A 175 17.65 6.47 -20.11
CA ALA A 175 18.90 6.08 -19.46
C ALA A 175 19.32 4.60 -19.69
N MET A 176 18.40 3.75 -20.20
CA MET A 176 18.70 2.33 -20.48
C MET A 176 19.08 2.05 -21.95
N GLY A 177 18.96 3.04 -22.83
CA GLY A 177 19.25 2.90 -24.26
C GLY A 177 20.64 3.38 -24.70
N ASN A 178 21.37 4.10 -23.85
CA ASN A 178 22.68 4.68 -24.18
C ASN A 178 23.69 4.36 -23.08
N THR A 179 24.98 4.30 -23.44
CA THR A 179 26.08 4.12 -22.48
C THR A 179 25.89 5.04 -21.28
N ILE A 180 25.87 4.48 -20.06
CA ILE A 180 25.69 5.21 -18.79
C ILE A 180 26.66 6.41 -18.78
N GLY A 181 26.14 7.58 -19.13
CA GLY A 181 26.90 8.82 -19.13
C GLY A 181 26.91 9.43 -17.74
N ASP A 182 27.85 10.34 -17.48
CA ASP A 182 27.86 11.13 -16.24
C ASP A 182 26.55 11.91 -16.04
N ASP A 183 25.86 12.24 -17.13
CA ASP A 183 24.55 12.91 -17.12
C ASP A 183 23.42 11.98 -16.62
N ASP A 184 23.40 10.70 -17.03
CA ASP A 184 22.44 9.70 -16.54
C ASP A 184 22.65 9.42 -15.05
N LEU A 185 23.91 9.38 -14.60
CA LEU A 185 24.25 9.23 -13.19
C LEU A 185 23.82 10.44 -12.34
N GLN A 186 23.87 11.64 -12.90
CA GLN A 186 23.37 12.84 -12.25
C GLN A 186 21.84 12.86 -12.18
N ALA A 187 21.16 12.52 -13.28
CA ALA A 187 19.69 12.41 -13.30
C ALA A 187 19.19 11.37 -12.29
N LEU A 188 19.85 10.21 -12.19
CA LEU A 188 19.53 9.19 -11.20
C LEU A 188 19.78 9.69 -9.76
N ARG A 189 20.89 10.40 -9.52
CA ARG A 189 21.21 10.96 -8.20
C ARG A 189 20.18 12.01 -7.79
N GLN A 190 19.75 12.86 -8.71
CA GLN A 190 18.70 13.86 -8.48
C GLN A 190 17.36 13.17 -8.20
N HIS A 191 17.01 12.14 -8.96
CA HIS A 191 15.80 11.34 -8.73
C HIS A 191 15.80 10.71 -7.33
N MET A 192 16.92 10.09 -6.93
CA MET A 192 17.09 9.53 -5.59
C MET A 192 16.99 10.59 -4.48
N GLN A 193 17.51 11.79 -4.70
CA GLN A 193 17.37 12.90 -3.73
C GLN A 193 15.94 13.42 -3.65
N ALA A 194 15.20 13.46 -4.76
CA ALA A 194 13.79 13.81 -4.78
C ALA A 194 12.96 12.78 -3.98
N LEU A 195 13.23 11.48 -4.16
CA LEU A 195 12.61 10.41 -3.38
C LEU A 195 12.91 10.53 -1.88
N ILE A 196 14.16 10.84 -1.52
CA ILE A 196 14.56 11.03 -0.12
C ILE A 196 13.90 12.26 0.49
N THR A 197 13.81 13.36 -0.25
CA THR A 197 13.16 14.60 0.20
C THR A 197 11.66 14.38 0.42
N LEU A 198 10.99 13.73 -0.53
CA LEU A 198 9.58 13.37 -0.41
C LEU A 198 9.39 12.44 0.80
N ARG A 199 10.18 11.38 0.93
CA ARG A 199 10.07 10.51 2.10
C ARG A 199 10.25 11.28 3.41
N ASN A 200 11.22 12.20 3.48
CA ASN A 200 11.51 12.95 4.68
C ASN A 200 10.45 14.04 4.99
N SER A 201 9.79 14.62 4.00
CA SER A 201 8.76 15.65 4.24
C SER A 201 7.42 15.07 4.73
N TYR A 202 7.16 13.78 4.51
CA TYR A 202 5.91 13.11 4.90
C TYR A 202 6.05 12.19 6.14
N LEU A 203 7.26 11.96 6.65
CA LEU A 203 7.53 11.00 7.75
C LEU A 203 8.18 11.61 9.00
N THR A 204 8.07 12.92 9.25
CA THR A 204 8.48 13.54 10.53
C THR A 204 7.27 14.03 11.33
N PRO A 205 7.32 13.93 12.67
CA PRO A 205 6.16 13.98 13.58
C PRO A 205 5.52 15.35 13.71
#